data_AF-A0A7W6ZK22-F1
#
_entry.id   AF-A0A7W6ZK22-F1
#
_cell.length_a   1.000
_cell.length_b   1.000
_cell.length_c   1.000
_cell.angle_alpha   90.00
_cell.angle_beta   90.00
_cell.angle_gamma   90.00
#
_symmetry.space_group_name_H-M   'P 1'
#
loop_
_entity.id
_entity.type
_entity.pdbx_description
1 polymer ?
#
loop_
_entity_poly.entity_id
_entity_poly.type
_entity_poly.pdbx_seq_one_letter_code
_entity_poly.pdbx_strand_id
1 'polypeptide(L)'
;MNKTITTLSYALAVSATLTFAGTAGAQTSSGNNHGHSHSHDKKGSVHDGYFDDDQVKARQLSDWEGDWQSVYPYLVDGTLDPVMADKAKHGDKSAGEYRAYYDTGYKTDVDRIVINGKKVTFFRGKDSVTGEYETDGHEILTYKKGNRGARFVFRKSTGDDAAPRFIQFSDHIVAPEKADHYHLYWGNDRAALLNEVTNWPTYYPANLNGKQIAEEMLAH
;
A
#
# COMPACT_ATOMS: atom_id res chain seq x y z
N MET A 1 -20.91 44.61 43.65
CA MET A 1 -20.39 45.99 43.70
C MET A 1 -19.47 46.19 42.50
N ASN A 2 -19.83 47.18 41.67
CA ASN A 2 -19.06 47.95 40.66
C ASN A 2 -18.07 47.19 39.74
N LYS A 3 -18.37 47.07 38.44
CA LYS A 3 -18.16 48.07 37.35
C LYS A 3 -16.64 48.23 37.06
N THR A 4 -16.11 48.22 35.83
CA THR A 4 -16.57 48.98 34.65
C THR A 4 -15.69 48.69 33.39
N ILE A 5 -16.17 49.13 32.21
CA ILE A 5 -15.46 49.74 31.04
C ILE A 5 -14.82 48.78 30.01
N THR A 6 -14.99 48.88 28.67
CA THR A 6 -15.90 49.63 27.76
C THR A 6 -15.75 49.06 26.34
N THR A 7 -16.80 49.22 25.55
CA THR A 7 -16.98 49.04 24.10
C THR A 7 -16.40 50.20 23.25
N LEU A 8 -16.13 49.96 21.95
CA LEU A 8 -16.49 50.75 20.73
C LEU A 8 -15.56 50.27 19.57
N SER A 9 -16.00 49.73 18.42
CA SER A 9 -16.89 50.18 17.33
C SER A 9 -16.18 50.85 16.13
N TYR A 10 -16.32 50.19 14.97
CA TYR A 10 -16.46 50.69 13.58
C TYR A 10 -15.48 51.69 12.93
N ALA A 11 -14.99 51.33 11.73
CA ALA A 11 -15.09 52.19 10.54
C ALA A 11 -14.79 51.40 9.23
N LEU A 12 -15.68 51.56 8.25
CA LEU A 12 -15.57 51.11 6.86
C LEU A 12 -15.16 52.33 6.01
N ALA A 13 -14.27 52.19 5.03
CA ALA A 13 -14.11 53.19 3.96
C ALA A 13 -13.55 52.57 2.67
N VAL A 14 -14.27 52.82 1.57
CA VAL A 14 -13.98 52.50 0.16
C VAL A 14 -13.12 53.61 -0.44
N SER A 15 -12.19 53.29 -1.34
CA SER A 15 -11.69 54.21 -2.37
C SER A 15 -11.14 53.45 -3.58
N ALA A 16 -11.63 53.81 -4.76
CA ALA A 16 -11.19 53.35 -6.07
C ALA A 16 -10.18 54.33 -6.70
N THR A 17 -9.28 53.85 -7.54
CA THR A 17 -8.59 54.68 -8.56
C THR A 17 -8.27 53.88 -9.82
N LEU A 18 -8.60 54.51 -10.95
CA LEU A 18 -8.39 54.13 -12.35
C LEU A 18 -7.48 55.21 -12.97
N THR A 19 -6.49 54.86 -13.82
CA THR A 19 -5.92 55.69 -14.92
C THR A 19 -4.89 54.89 -15.74
N PHE A 20 -5.11 54.65 -17.06
CA PHE A 20 -4.49 55.27 -18.29
C PHE A 20 -2.99 54.89 -18.55
N ALA A 21 -2.44 54.58 -19.74
CA ALA A 21 -2.89 54.41 -21.14
C ALA A 21 -1.72 53.90 -22.04
N GLY A 22 -2.05 53.45 -23.27
CA GLY A 22 -1.17 53.35 -24.47
C GLY A 22 -0.38 52.03 -24.60
N THR A 23 -0.17 51.41 -25.77
CA THR A 23 -0.31 51.78 -27.20
C THR A 23 -0.50 50.49 -28.03
N ALA A 24 -1.17 50.60 -29.17
CA ALA A 24 -1.25 49.53 -30.17
C ALA A 24 0.05 49.43 -31.00
N GLY A 25 0.54 48.21 -31.24
CA GLY A 25 1.69 47.92 -32.10
C GLY A 25 1.77 46.44 -32.49
N ALA A 26 1.53 46.20 -33.78
CA ALA A 26 1.80 45.06 -34.68
C ALA A 26 2.25 43.66 -34.19
N GLN A 27 1.74 42.69 -34.96
CA GLN A 27 1.89 41.23 -34.99
C GLN A 27 3.34 40.71 -34.96
N THR A 28 3.57 39.61 -34.22
CA THR A 28 4.46 38.51 -34.63
C THR A 28 3.89 37.16 -34.17
N SER A 29 4.05 36.18 -35.04
CA SER A 29 3.58 34.79 -34.97
C SER A 29 4.04 34.02 -33.73
N SER A 30 3.09 33.57 -32.90
CA SER A 30 3.30 32.48 -31.93
C SER A 30 2.75 31.19 -32.52
N GLY A 31 3.58 30.52 -33.31
CA GLY A 31 3.43 29.11 -33.62
C GLY A 31 4.23 28.30 -32.60
N ASN A 32 3.86 28.33 -31.32
CA ASN A 32 4.42 27.40 -30.35
C ASN A 32 3.57 26.13 -30.36
N ASN A 33 3.89 25.28 -31.33
CA ASN A 33 3.44 23.90 -31.36
C ASN A 33 4.13 23.20 -30.18
N HIS A 34 3.51 23.24 -29.00
CA HIS A 34 3.89 22.39 -27.88
C HIS A 34 3.49 20.96 -28.25
N GLY A 35 4.32 20.33 -29.09
CA GLY A 35 4.38 18.89 -29.19
C GLY A 35 4.79 18.39 -27.82
N HIS A 36 3.80 18.00 -27.02
CA HIS A 36 4.02 17.10 -25.90
C HIS A 36 4.56 15.81 -26.49
N SER A 37 5.88 15.75 -26.64
CA SER A 37 6.59 14.50 -26.83
C SER A 37 6.39 13.73 -25.52
N HIS A 38 5.36 12.90 -25.50
CA HIS A 38 5.29 11.79 -24.57
C HIS A 38 6.44 10.86 -24.96
N SER A 39 7.63 11.11 -24.40
CA SER A 39 8.66 10.08 -24.31
C SER A 39 8.03 8.96 -23.49
N HIS A 40 7.45 7.99 -24.18
CA HIS A 40 7.03 6.72 -23.62
C HIS A 40 8.27 5.88 -23.32
N ASP A 41 9.14 6.39 -22.46
CA ASP A 41 10.03 5.52 -21.72
C ASP A 41 9.13 4.82 -20.71
N LYS A 42 8.76 3.56 -21.01
CA LYS A 42 8.00 2.69 -20.13
C LYS A 42 8.81 2.40 -18.85
N LYS A 43 9.00 3.39 -17.97
CA LYS A 43 9.14 3.10 -16.55
C LYS A 43 7.78 2.52 -16.14
N GLY A 44 7.75 1.26 -15.72
CA GLY A 44 6.51 0.61 -15.29
C GLY A 44 5.84 1.40 -14.16
N SER A 45 4.65 0.98 -13.75
CA SER A 45 3.98 1.66 -12.64
C SER A 45 4.71 1.40 -11.32
N VAL A 46 4.43 2.23 -10.30
CA VAL A 46 4.84 1.97 -8.90
C VAL A 46 4.39 0.57 -8.47
N HIS A 47 3.17 0.19 -8.85
CA HIS A 47 2.57 -1.11 -8.57
C HIS A 47 3.38 -2.27 -9.16
N ASP A 48 3.96 -2.08 -10.36
CA ASP A 48 4.82 -3.05 -11.02
C ASP A 48 6.26 -3.09 -10.46
N GLY A 49 6.54 -2.28 -9.44
CA GLY A 49 7.85 -2.20 -8.78
C GLY A 49 8.85 -1.28 -9.49
N TYR A 50 8.38 -0.32 -10.27
CA TYR A 50 9.21 0.70 -10.91
C TYR A 50 8.87 2.07 -10.33
N PHE A 51 9.69 2.51 -9.38
CA PHE A 51 9.59 3.80 -8.70
C PHE A 51 11.00 4.31 -8.42
N ASP A 52 11.14 5.58 -8.03
CA ASP A 52 12.40 6.17 -7.54
C ASP A 52 12.39 6.24 -6.00
N ASP A 53 13.56 6.32 -5.34
CA ASP A 53 13.66 6.24 -3.87
C ASP A 53 12.95 7.39 -3.15
N ASP A 54 12.94 8.57 -3.76
CA ASP A 54 12.29 9.76 -3.23
C ASP A 54 10.75 9.66 -3.24
N GLN A 55 10.18 8.73 -4.01
CA GLN A 55 8.75 8.44 -4.01
C GLN A 55 8.33 7.62 -2.78
N VAL A 56 9.27 6.92 -2.14
CA VAL A 56 8.97 6.11 -0.96
C VAL A 56 8.82 7.00 0.28
N LYS A 57 7.62 7.02 0.86
CA LYS A 57 7.29 7.85 2.03
C LYS A 57 6.94 6.97 3.22
N ALA A 58 7.22 7.46 4.43
CA ALA A 58 6.84 6.77 5.65
C ALA A 58 5.32 6.57 5.70
N ARG A 59 4.89 5.38 6.14
CA ARG A 59 3.49 4.98 6.27
C ARG A 59 3.17 4.59 7.70
N GLN A 60 1.90 4.72 8.07
CA GLN A 60 1.41 4.42 9.41
C GLN A 60 0.66 3.10 9.40
N LEU A 61 0.56 2.41 10.54
CA LEU A 61 -0.16 1.13 10.64
C LEU A 61 -1.64 1.26 10.24
N SER A 62 -2.20 2.46 10.40
CA SER A 62 -3.56 2.80 9.97
C SER A 62 -3.79 2.59 8.48
N ASP A 63 -2.77 2.60 7.63
CA ASP A 63 -2.89 2.29 6.20
C ASP A 63 -3.39 0.85 5.96
N TRP A 64 -3.16 -0.06 6.90
CA TRP A 64 -3.62 -1.45 6.90
C TRP A 64 -4.73 -1.73 7.92
N GLU A 65 -5.32 -0.70 8.54
CA GLU A 65 -6.41 -0.89 9.51
C GLU A 65 -7.61 -1.60 8.87
N GLY A 66 -8.09 -2.67 9.52
CA GLY A 66 -9.16 -3.49 8.96
C GLY A 66 -9.16 -4.92 9.49
N ASP A 67 -10.07 -5.70 8.93
CA ASP A 67 -10.21 -7.13 9.17
C ASP A 67 -9.86 -7.88 7.89
N TRP A 68 -8.95 -8.84 7.99
CA TRP A 68 -8.24 -9.42 6.86
C TRP A 68 -8.27 -10.94 6.91
N GLN A 69 -8.50 -11.59 5.78
CA GLN A 69 -8.51 -13.05 5.63
C GLN A 69 -7.36 -13.52 4.75
N SER A 70 -6.74 -14.63 5.12
CA SER A 70 -5.73 -15.30 4.30
C SER A 70 -6.35 -15.83 3.01
N VAL A 71 -5.64 -15.68 1.89
CA VAL A 71 -6.06 -16.26 0.60
C VAL A 71 -5.72 -17.75 0.46
N TYR A 72 -4.91 -18.29 1.38
CA TYR A 72 -4.41 -19.66 1.28
C TYR A 72 -5.51 -20.73 1.17
N PRO A 73 -6.62 -20.67 1.94
CA PRO A 73 -7.71 -21.63 1.79
C PRO A 73 -8.31 -21.68 0.39
N TYR A 74 -8.45 -20.52 -0.27
CA TYR A 74 -8.99 -20.41 -1.63
C TYR A 74 -8.02 -20.93 -2.71
N LEU A 75 -6.72 -20.90 -2.44
CA LEU A 75 -5.79 -21.64 -3.26
C LEU A 75 -6.04 -23.13 -3.06
N VAL A 76 -6.00 -23.62 -1.81
CA VAL A 76 -6.08 -25.06 -1.49
C VAL A 76 -7.35 -25.71 -2.04
N ASP A 77 -8.51 -25.06 -1.90
CA ASP A 77 -9.81 -25.60 -2.34
C ASP A 77 -10.08 -25.50 -3.85
N GLY A 78 -9.20 -24.81 -4.60
CA GLY A 78 -9.30 -24.66 -6.06
C GLY A 78 -10.07 -23.41 -6.51
N THR A 79 -10.59 -22.59 -5.60
CA THR A 79 -11.28 -21.33 -5.94
C THR A 79 -10.41 -20.40 -6.80
N LEU A 80 -9.09 -20.38 -6.57
CA LEU A 80 -8.12 -19.58 -7.34
C LEU A 80 -7.58 -20.28 -8.60
N ASP A 81 -8.06 -21.47 -8.97
CA ASP A 81 -7.59 -22.16 -10.18
C ASP A 81 -7.77 -21.33 -11.48
N PRO A 82 -8.85 -20.56 -11.68
CA PRO A 82 -8.96 -19.66 -12.82
C PRO A 82 -7.85 -18.61 -12.89
N VAL A 83 -7.38 -18.10 -11.75
CA VAL A 83 -6.25 -17.16 -11.67
C VAL A 83 -4.97 -17.83 -12.16
N MET A 84 -4.71 -19.07 -11.71
CA MET A 84 -3.52 -19.83 -12.14
C MET A 84 -3.56 -20.16 -13.63
N ALA A 85 -4.74 -20.53 -14.14
CA ALA A 85 -4.95 -20.78 -15.56
C ALA A 85 -4.74 -19.52 -16.41
N ASP A 86 -5.16 -18.35 -15.92
CA ASP A 86 -4.96 -17.10 -16.62
C ASP A 86 -3.48 -16.68 -16.66
N LYS A 87 -2.78 -16.76 -15.51
CA LYS A 87 -1.33 -16.53 -15.45
C LYS A 87 -0.56 -17.47 -16.39
N ALA A 88 -0.98 -18.71 -16.53
CA ALA A 88 -0.38 -19.66 -17.46
C ALA A 88 -0.51 -19.27 -18.95
N LYS A 89 -1.55 -18.51 -19.33
CA LYS A 89 -1.70 -18.01 -20.73
C LYS A 89 -0.71 -16.90 -21.06
N HIS A 90 -0.30 -16.13 -20.05
CA HIS A 90 0.52 -14.93 -20.19
C HIS A 90 1.95 -15.10 -19.64
N GLY A 91 2.24 -16.26 -19.08
CA GLY A 91 3.44 -16.51 -18.28
C GLY A 91 4.40 -17.55 -18.86
N ASP A 92 5.41 -17.89 -18.05
CA ASP A 92 6.48 -18.84 -18.37
C ASP A 92 6.27 -20.23 -17.74
N LYS A 93 5.13 -20.45 -17.08
CA LYS A 93 4.81 -21.67 -16.33
C LYS A 93 3.45 -22.22 -16.69
N SER A 94 3.27 -23.52 -16.51
CA SER A 94 1.95 -24.14 -16.53
C SER A 94 1.11 -23.69 -15.32
N ALA A 95 -0.21 -23.88 -15.40
CA ALA A 95 -1.11 -23.55 -14.28
C ALA A 95 -0.76 -24.34 -13.01
N GLY A 96 -0.33 -25.59 -13.14
CA GLY A 96 0.11 -26.42 -12.01
C GLY A 96 1.41 -25.91 -11.36
N GLU A 97 2.37 -25.44 -12.16
CA GLU A 97 3.59 -24.84 -11.65
C GLU A 97 3.33 -23.48 -10.99
N TYR A 98 2.43 -22.66 -11.53
CA TYR A 98 1.97 -21.46 -10.85
C TYR A 98 1.30 -21.80 -9.53
N ARG A 99 0.39 -22.78 -9.51
CA ARG A 99 -0.26 -23.24 -8.28
C ARG A 99 0.77 -23.67 -7.23
N ALA A 100 1.80 -24.42 -7.59
CA ALA A 100 2.86 -24.83 -6.66
C ALA A 100 3.71 -23.64 -6.15
N TYR A 101 3.99 -22.67 -7.02
CA TYR A 101 4.68 -21.43 -6.65
C TYR A 101 3.84 -20.62 -5.64
N TYR A 102 2.56 -20.41 -5.91
CA TYR A 102 1.64 -19.70 -5.03
C TYR A 102 1.30 -20.49 -3.76
N ASP A 103 1.34 -21.83 -3.78
CA ASP A 103 1.20 -22.64 -2.56
C ASP A 103 2.35 -22.34 -1.60
N THR A 104 3.59 -22.29 -2.09
CA THR A 104 4.74 -21.88 -1.27
C THR A 104 4.60 -20.43 -0.78
N GLY A 105 4.16 -19.54 -1.66
CA GLY A 105 3.98 -18.12 -1.35
C GLY A 105 2.92 -17.85 -0.29
N TYR A 106 1.70 -18.36 -0.48
CA TYR A 106 0.55 -18.02 0.36
C TYR A 106 0.46 -18.84 1.65
N LYS A 107 1.14 -19.98 1.73
CA LYS A 107 0.99 -20.91 2.85
C LYS A 107 1.23 -20.24 4.20
N THR A 108 0.24 -20.36 5.06
CA THR A 108 0.28 -19.89 6.45
C THR A 108 -0.76 -20.64 7.28
N ASP A 109 -0.53 -20.70 8.59
CA ASP A 109 -1.52 -21.14 9.57
C ASP A 109 -2.29 -19.98 10.22
N VAL A 110 -1.91 -18.73 9.90
CA VAL A 110 -2.62 -17.52 10.33
C VAL A 110 -3.74 -17.24 9.33
N ASP A 111 -4.98 -17.53 9.72
CA ASP A 111 -6.15 -17.47 8.83
C ASP A 111 -6.79 -16.09 8.77
N ARG A 112 -6.66 -15.30 9.85
CA ARG A 112 -7.22 -13.95 9.94
C ARG A 112 -6.30 -13.01 10.69
N ILE A 113 -6.30 -11.75 10.28
CA ILE A 113 -5.58 -10.66 10.97
C ILE A 113 -6.54 -9.50 11.17
N VAL A 114 -6.60 -8.99 12.40
CA VAL A 114 -7.36 -7.77 12.72
C VAL A 114 -6.39 -6.68 13.16
N ILE A 115 -6.45 -5.54 12.47
CA ILE A 115 -5.65 -4.35 12.72
C ILE A 115 -6.59 -3.24 13.16
N ASN A 116 -6.36 -2.69 14.35
CA ASN A 116 -7.16 -1.59 14.91
C ASN A 116 -6.25 -0.65 15.70
N GLY A 117 -6.03 0.57 15.17
CA GLY A 117 -5.05 1.50 15.71
C GLY A 117 -3.66 0.87 15.76
N LYS A 118 -3.10 0.71 16.96
CA LYS A 118 -1.76 0.10 17.17
C LYS A 118 -1.80 -1.42 17.31
N LYS A 119 -2.99 -2.01 17.50
CA LYS A 119 -3.13 -3.43 17.82
C LYS A 119 -3.23 -4.25 16.55
N VAL A 120 -2.42 -5.30 16.48
CA VAL A 120 -2.50 -6.34 15.45
C VAL A 120 -2.74 -7.67 16.15
N THR A 121 -3.84 -8.33 15.78
CA THR A 121 -4.22 -9.65 16.31
C THR A 121 -4.13 -10.69 15.22
N PHE A 122 -3.37 -11.75 15.47
CA PHE A 122 -3.15 -12.88 14.56
C PHE A 122 -3.99 -14.05 15.05
N PHE A 123 -4.89 -14.55 14.21
CA PHE A 123 -5.73 -15.69 14.53
C PHE A 123 -5.16 -16.95 13.87
N ARG A 124 -5.27 -18.08 14.58
CA ARG A 124 -5.05 -19.43 14.07
C ARG A 124 -6.26 -20.26 14.47
N GLY A 125 -7.31 -20.21 13.66
CA GLY A 125 -8.60 -20.80 14.00
C GLY A 125 -9.21 -20.14 15.23
N LYS A 126 -9.23 -20.84 16.37
CA LYS A 126 -9.81 -20.33 17.62
C LYS A 126 -8.80 -19.61 18.52
N ASP A 127 -7.51 -19.85 18.29
CA ASP A 127 -6.45 -19.24 19.08
C ASP A 127 -6.04 -17.90 18.48
N SER A 128 -5.57 -16.97 19.31
CA SER A 128 -5.08 -15.69 18.85
C SER A 128 -3.96 -15.15 19.72
N VAL A 129 -3.07 -14.37 19.10
CA VAL A 129 -2.06 -13.56 19.81
C VAL A 129 -2.14 -12.12 19.34
N THR A 130 -1.96 -11.17 20.24
CA THR A 130 -2.06 -9.74 19.96
C THR A 130 -0.78 -9.02 20.35
N GLY A 131 -0.34 -8.10 19.49
CA GLY A 131 0.72 -7.14 19.78
C GLY A 131 0.28 -5.71 19.50
N GLU A 132 0.86 -4.76 20.24
CA GLU A 132 0.88 -3.35 19.85
C GLU A 132 2.18 -3.05 19.11
N TYR A 133 2.09 -2.32 18.00
CA TYR A 133 3.19 -2.13 17.07
C TYR A 133 3.44 -0.65 16.81
N GLU A 134 4.73 -0.29 16.74
CA GLU A 134 5.20 1.04 16.36
C GLU A 134 6.02 0.94 15.08
N THR A 135 6.07 2.02 14.30
CA THR A 135 6.89 2.06 13.07
C THR A 135 8.37 1.83 13.40
N ASP A 136 9.04 1.04 12.55
CA ASP A 136 10.47 0.76 12.56
C ASP A 136 11.09 1.09 11.18
N GLY A 137 10.47 2.06 10.48
CA GLY A 137 10.90 2.54 9.18
C GLY A 137 10.45 1.68 8.00
N HIS A 138 11.19 1.79 6.89
CA HIS A 138 10.95 1.02 5.69
C HIS A 138 12.27 0.63 5.02
N GLU A 139 12.23 -0.37 4.15
CA GLU A 139 13.36 -0.84 3.36
C GLU A 139 12.94 -0.96 1.89
N ILE A 140 13.84 -0.58 0.98
CA ILE A 140 13.66 -0.75 -0.46
C ILE A 140 14.46 -1.98 -0.90
N LEU A 141 13.76 -2.98 -1.42
CA LEU A 141 14.35 -4.21 -1.95
C LEU A 141 14.44 -4.13 -3.47
N THR A 142 15.55 -4.62 -4.02
CA THR A 142 15.72 -4.78 -5.48
C THR A 142 15.76 -6.27 -5.81
N TYR A 143 14.87 -6.71 -6.70
CA TYR A 143 14.76 -8.11 -7.09
C TYR A 143 15.62 -8.42 -8.32
N LYS A 144 15.87 -9.72 -8.57
CA LYS A 144 16.72 -10.18 -9.69
C LYS A 144 16.27 -9.68 -11.06
N LYS A 145 14.96 -9.44 -11.26
CA LYS A 145 14.39 -8.92 -12.51
C LYS A 145 14.56 -7.41 -12.67
N GLY A 146 15.13 -6.72 -11.67
CA GLY A 146 15.33 -5.27 -11.65
C GLY A 146 14.14 -4.47 -11.13
N ASN A 147 12.96 -5.10 -10.96
CA ASN A 147 11.85 -4.49 -10.24
C ASN A 147 12.17 -4.41 -8.74
N ARG A 148 11.47 -3.52 -8.05
CA ARG A 148 11.72 -3.16 -6.65
C ARG A 148 10.45 -3.34 -5.81
N GLY A 149 10.62 -3.41 -4.50
CA GLY A 149 9.50 -3.48 -3.56
C GLY A 149 9.84 -2.73 -2.27
N ALA A 150 8.83 -2.12 -1.65
CA ALA A 150 8.98 -1.52 -0.33
C ALA A 150 8.50 -2.49 0.75
N ARG A 151 9.26 -2.59 1.85
CA ARG A 151 8.85 -3.25 3.09
C ARG A 151 8.66 -2.21 4.17
N PHE A 152 7.43 -2.04 4.66
CA PHE A 152 7.13 -1.16 5.80
C PHE A 152 7.20 -1.97 7.09
N VAL A 153 8.16 -1.63 7.95
CA VAL A 153 8.52 -2.43 9.13
C VAL A 153 7.85 -1.84 10.36
N PHE A 154 7.28 -2.71 11.19
CA PHE A 154 6.78 -2.36 12.50
C PHE A 154 7.36 -3.31 13.56
N ARG A 155 7.68 -2.74 14.72
CA ARG A 155 8.23 -3.47 15.87
C ARG A 155 7.20 -3.52 16.99
N LYS A 156 7.01 -4.69 17.57
CA LYS A 156 6.15 -4.89 18.73
C LYS A 156 6.69 -4.09 19.91
N SER A 157 5.85 -3.23 20.47
CA SER A 157 6.14 -2.43 21.67
C SER A 157 5.61 -3.11 22.93
N THR A 158 4.42 -3.71 22.87
CA THR A 158 3.73 -4.39 23.99
C THR A 158 2.80 -5.48 23.44
N GLY A 159 2.22 -6.32 24.31
CA GLY A 159 1.28 -7.39 23.97
C GLY A 159 1.79 -8.76 24.36
N ASP A 160 1.16 -9.80 23.82
CA ASP A 160 1.46 -11.20 24.16
C ASP A 160 2.89 -11.56 23.76
N ASP A 161 3.58 -12.33 24.60
CA ASP A 161 4.96 -12.77 24.33
C ASP A 161 5.05 -13.53 23.00
N ALA A 162 4.03 -14.32 22.68
CA ALA A 162 3.93 -15.12 21.46
C ALA A 162 3.64 -14.30 20.19
N ALA A 163 3.21 -13.03 20.30
CA ALA A 163 3.04 -12.17 19.13
C ALA A 163 4.41 -11.83 18.50
N PRO A 164 4.54 -11.79 17.15
CA PRO A 164 5.83 -11.56 16.49
C PRO A 164 6.49 -10.25 16.92
N ARG A 165 7.82 -10.26 17.15
CA ARG A 165 8.53 -9.00 17.49
C ARG A 165 8.58 -8.00 16.34
N PHE A 166 8.59 -8.48 15.10
CA PHE A 166 8.59 -7.66 13.90
C PHE A 166 7.53 -8.15 12.92
N ILE A 167 6.91 -7.19 12.24
CA ILE A 167 6.02 -7.41 11.10
C ILE A 167 6.42 -6.46 9.97
N GLN A 168 6.31 -6.92 8.73
CA GLN A 168 6.68 -6.16 7.54
C GLN A 168 5.59 -6.29 6.48
N PHE A 169 5.05 -5.15 6.06
CA PHE A 169 4.03 -5.09 5.00
C PHE A 169 4.66 -4.84 3.63
N SER A 170 4.10 -5.46 2.61
CA SER A 170 4.35 -5.15 1.20
C SER A 170 3.03 -5.25 0.44
N ASP A 171 2.58 -4.17 -0.18
CA ASP A 171 1.22 -4.03 -0.74
C ASP A 171 1.20 -3.24 -2.06
N HIS A 172 2.33 -3.18 -2.76
CA HIS A 172 2.48 -2.47 -4.03
C HIS A 172 2.35 -0.93 -3.95
N ILE A 173 2.18 -0.38 -2.75
CA ILE A 173 2.05 1.05 -2.47
C ILE A 173 3.33 1.55 -1.78
N VAL A 174 3.86 2.70 -2.23
CA VAL A 174 5.14 3.25 -1.68
C VAL A 174 4.96 4.53 -0.86
N ALA A 175 3.75 5.07 -0.75
CA ALA A 175 3.44 6.29 0.01
C ALA A 175 2.09 6.14 0.77
N PRO A 176 1.73 7.04 1.71
CA PRO A 176 0.49 6.94 2.48
C PRO A 176 -0.76 6.75 1.63
N GLU A 177 -1.35 5.56 1.74
CA GLU A 177 -2.57 5.14 1.05
C GLU A 177 -3.10 3.88 1.75
N LYS A 178 -4.41 3.67 1.68
CA LYS A 178 -5.05 2.47 2.23
C LYS A 178 -4.71 1.26 1.37
N ALA A 179 -4.34 0.16 2.02
CA ALA A 179 -4.08 -1.09 1.31
C ALA A 179 -5.39 -1.72 0.81
N ASP A 180 -5.36 -2.24 -0.43
CA ASP A 180 -6.43 -3.10 -0.96
C ASP A 180 -6.20 -4.56 -0.56
N HIS A 181 -4.94 -5.01 -0.61
CA HIS A 181 -4.47 -6.30 -0.12
C HIS A 181 -3.00 -6.15 0.29
N TYR A 182 -2.43 -7.15 0.97
CA TYR A 182 -1.00 -7.11 1.31
C TYR A 182 -0.39 -8.49 1.48
N HIS A 183 0.94 -8.51 1.36
CA HIS A 183 1.82 -9.56 1.85
C HIS A 183 2.35 -9.18 3.23
N LEU A 184 2.30 -10.12 4.18
CA LEU A 184 2.81 -9.90 5.53
C LEU A 184 3.92 -10.88 5.86
N TYR A 185 5.02 -10.35 6.40
CA TYR A 185 6.15 -11.14 6.87
C TYR A 185 6.32 -10.85 8.36
N TRP A 186 6.43 -11.89 9.19
CA TRP A 186 6.49 -11.72 10.63
C TRP A 186 7.44 -12.69 11.29
N GLY A 187 8.05 -12.27 12.38
CA GLY A 187 9.03 -13.07 13.10
C GLY A 187 9.77 -12.28 14.16
N ASN A 188 10.86 -12.88 14.67
CA ASN A 188 11.64 -12.30 15.75
C ASN A 188 12.98 -11.70 15.31
N ASP A 189 13.34 -11.88 14.04
CA ASP A 189 14.55 -11.35 13.41
C ASP A 189 14.17 -10.47 12.22
N ARG A 190 14.36 -9.15 12.37
CA ARG A 190 14.04 -8.15 11.34
C ARG A 190 14.79 -8.39 10.04
N ALA A 191 16.07 -8.73 10.11
CA ALA A 191 16.93 -8.88 8.94
C ALA A 191 16.60 -10.16 8.18
N ALA A 192 16.34 -11.25 8.89
CA ALA A 192 15.90 -12.50 8.26
C ALA A 192 14.61 -12.31 7.44
N LEU A 193 13.65 -11.52 7.92
CA LEU A 193 12.40 -11.24 7.20
C LEU A 193 12.58 -10.43 5.91
N LEU A 194 13.64 -9.61 5.81
CA LEU A 194 13.97 -8.89 4.57
C LEU A 194 14.58 -9.82 3.52
N ASN A 195 15.24 -10.89 3.97
CA ASN A 195 15.79 -11.92 3.09
C ASN A 195 14.74 -12.97 2.68
N GLU A 196 13.60 -13.03 3.38
CA GLU A 196 12.48 -13.90 3.02
C GLU A 196 11.74 -13.36 1.79
N VAL A 197 11.83 -14.12 0.70
CA VAL A 197 11.26 -13.81 -0.62
C VAL A 197 10.50 -15.00 -1.22
N THR A 198 10.34 -16.08 -0.47
CA THR A 198 9.74 -17.34 -0.92
C THR A 198 8.35 -17.57 -0.34
N ASN A 199 8.17 -17.31 0.96
CA ASN A 199 6.88 -17.34 1.64
C ASN A 199 6.44 -15.92 1.98
N TRP A 200 5.27 -15.56 1.48
CA TRP A 200 4.68 -14.23 1.54
C TRP A 200 3.17 -14.35 1.73
N PRO A 201 2.74 -14.76 2.93
CA PRO A 201 1.32 -14.91 3.25
C PRO A 201 0.54 -13.65 2.88
N THR A 202 -0.58 -13.85 2.20
CA THR A 202 -1.30 -12.77 1.51
C THR A 202 -2.72 -12.68 2.04
N TYR A 203 -3.16 -11.43 2.25
CA TYR A 203 -4.42 -11.15 2.90
C TYR A 203 -5.24 -10.13 2.11
N TYR A 204 -6.55 -10.39 2.05
CA TYR A 204 -7.57 -9.51 1.47
C TYR A 204 -8.61 -9.15 2.55
N PRO A 205 -9.43 -8.10 2.35
CA PRO A 205 -10.47 -7.72 3.31
C PRO A 205 -11.43 -8.89 3.61
N ALA A 206 -11.75 -9.08 4.89
CA ALA A 206 -12.56 -10.21 5.37
C ALA A 206 -14.02 -10.21 4.87
N ASN A 207 -14.50 -9.10 4.31
CA ASN A 207 -15.84 -8.97 3.74
C ASN A 207 -15.94 -9.47 2.29
N LEU A 208 -14.82 -9.77 1.63
CA LEU A 208 -14.81 -10.36 0.29
C LEU A 208 -15.02 -11.87 0.37
N ASN A 209 -15.72 -12.44 -0.61
CA ASN A 209 -15.74 -13.90 -0.80
C ASN A 209 -14.65 -14.33 -1.79
N GLY A 210 -14.36 -15.64 -1.85
CA GLY A 210 -13.32 -16.18 -2.73
C GLY A 210 -13.49 -15.85 -4.22
N LYS A 211 -14.73 -15.70 -4.73
CA LYS A 211 -14.98 -15.28 -6.11
C LYS A 211 -14.60 -13.82 -6.35
N GLN A 212 -14.92 -12.93 -5.41
CA GLN A 212 -14.52 -11.52 -5.48
C GLN A 212 -12.99 -11.38 -5.43
N ILE A 213 -12.33 -12.13 -4.54
CA ILE A 213 -10.86 -12.16 -4.47
C ILE A 213 -10.27 -12.66 -5.80
N ALA A 214 -10.84 -13.71 -6.39
CA ALA A 214 -10.38 -14.20 -7.70
C ALA A 214 -10.58 -13.18 -8.82
N GLU A 215 -11.70 -12.44 -8.82
CA GLU A 215 -11.97 -11.36 -9.77
C GLU A 215 -10.97 -10.21 -9.64
N GLU A 216 -10.65 -9.80 -8.40
CA GLU A 216 -9.61 -8.79 -8.15
C GLU A 216 -8.23 -9.29 -8.62
N MET A 217 -7.85 -10.52 -8.29
CA MET A 217 -6.59 -11.12 -8.75
C MET A 217 -6.47 -11.25 -10.27
N LEU A 218 -7.59 -11.35 -11.00
CA LEU A 218 -7.62 -11.39 -12.46
C LEU A 218 -7.56 -10.01 -13.11
N ALA A 219 -7.87 -8.95 -12.36
CA ALA A 219 -7.73 -7.58 -12.83
C ALA A 219 -6.28 -7.07 -12.77
N HIS A 220 -5.38 -7.82 -12.11
CA HIS A 220 -3.95 -7.54 -11.97
C HIS A 220 -3.08 -8.42 -12.90
#